data_AF-A0A2J8SLK9-F1
#
_entry.id   AF-A0A2J8SLK9-F1
#
_cell.length_a   1.000
_cell.length_b   1.000
_cell.length_c   1.000
_cell.angle_alpha   90.00
_cell.angle_beta   90.00
_cell.angle_gamma   90.00
#
_symmetry.space_group_name_H-M   'P 1'
#
loop_
_entity.id
_entity.type
_entity.pdbx_description
1 polymer ?
#
loop_
_entity_poly.entity_id
_entity_poly.type
_entity_poly.pdbx_seq_one_letter_code
_entity_poly.pdbx_strand_id
1 'polypeptide(L)'
;LPVKIEQVVCCRLTPLQTELYKRFLRQAKPAEELREGKMSVSSLSSITSLKKLCNHPALIHDKCVEEEDGFVGALDLFPPGYSSKALEPQLSGTYTSAWMARCPLRSEPRL
;
A
#
# COMPACT_ATOMS: atom_id res chain seq x y z
N LEU A 1 18.58 -27.58 18.66
CA LEU A 1 17.98 -26.24 18.46
C LEU A 1 16.46 -26.41 18.31
N PRO A 2 15.64 -25.48 18.80
CA PRO A 2 14.21 -25.49 18.55
C PRO A 2 13.93 -25.40 17.03
N VAL A 3 12.86 -26.06 16.58
CA VAL A 3 12.50 -26.17 15.16
C VAL A 3 11.98 -24.83 14.65
N LYS A 4 12.53 -24.35 13.54
CA LYS A 4 12.03 -23.17 12.84
C LYS A 4 10.85 -23.58 11.96
N ILE A 5 9.71 -22.94 12.14
CA ILE A 5 8.54 -23.09 11.26
C ILE A 5 8.39 -21.80 10.47
N GLU A 6 8.29 -21.92 9.14
CA GLU A 6 8.05 -20.80 8.23
C GLU A 6 6.63 -20.89 7.66
N GLN A 7 5.88 -19.80 7.75
CA GLN A 7 4.52 -19.70 7.20
C GLN A 7 4.43 -18.50 6.28
N VAL A 8 3.88 -18.72 5.08
CA VAL A 8 3.62 -17.67 4.10
C VAL A 8 2.14 -17.29 4.17
N VAL A 9 1.84 -16.02 4.45
CA VAL A 9 0.47 -15.49 4.53
C VAL A 9 0.24 -14.50 3.39
N CYS A 10 -0.67 -14.83 2.48
CA CYS A 10 -1.08 -13.94 1.40
C CYS A 10 -2.20 -13.01 1.87
N CYS A 11 -1.95 -11.70 1.85
CA CYS A 11 -2.91 -10.68 2.28
C CYS A 11 -3.56 -10.02 1.07
N ARG A 12 -4.87 -9.78 1.11
CA ARG A 12 -5.56 -8.97 0.09
C ARG A 12 -5.32 -7.49 0.39
N LEU A 13 -5.17 -6.67 -0.64
CA LEU A 13 -5.11 -5.21 -0.49
C LEU A 13 -6.48 -4.67 -0.09
N THR A 14 -6.49 -3.60 0.71
CA THR A 14 -7.74 -2.90 1.03
C THR A 14 -8.28 -2.16 -0.21
N PRO A 15 -9.57 -1.78 -0.23
CA PRO A 15 -10.13 -0.99 -1.33
C PRO A 15 -9.35 0.30 -1.60
N LEU A 16 -8.95 1.02 -0.53
CA LEU A 16 -8.12 2.22 -0.62
C LEU A 16 -6.75 1.93 -1.24
N GLN A 17 -6.04 0.91 -0.75
CA GLN A 17 -4.75 0.50 -1.31
C GLN A 17 -4.86 0.13 -2.78
N THR A 18 -5.95 -0.54 -3.16
CA THR A 18 -6.19 -0.99 -4.54
C THR A 18 -6.39 0.19 -5.49
N GLU A 19 -7.19 1.18 -5.11
CA GLU A 19 -7.42 2.35 -5.96
C GLU A 19 -6.18 3.25 -6.06
N LEU A 20 -5.44 3.44 -4.97
CA LEU A 20 -4.15 4.14 -4.99
C LEU A 20 -3.14 3.43 -5.91
N TYR A 21 -3.08 2.10 -5.84
CA TYR A 21 -2.20 1.29 -6.68
C TYR A 21 -2.54 1.43 -8.17
N LYS A 22 -3.84 1.34 -8.52
CA LYS A 22 -4.31 1.51 -9.91
C LYS A 22 -4.04 2.92 -10.44
N ARG A 23 -4.29 3.95 -9.62
CA ARG A 23 -4.04 5.35 -9.99
C ARG A 23 -2.57 5.59 -10.28
N PHE A 24 -1.69 5.08 -9.41
CA PHE A 24 -0.24 5.16 -9.59
C PHE A 24 0.21 4.54 -10.91
N LEU A 25 -0.22 3.32 -11.22
CA LEU A 25 0.15 2.65 -12.47
C LEU A 25 -0.31 3.39 -13.73
N ARG A 26 -1.47 4.04 -13.68
CA ARG A 26 -2.01 4.81 -14.82
C ARG A 26 -1.24 6.11 -15.05
N GLN A 27 -0.83 6.78 -13.97
CA GLN A 27 -0.16 8.08 -14.02
C GLN A 27 1.34 7.94 -14.29
N ALA A 28 2.06 7.18 -13.45
CA ALA A 28 3.52 7.02 -13.54
C ALA A 28 3.96 6.12 -14.71
N LYS A 29 3.04 5.34 -15.30
CA LYS A 29 3.29 4.41 -16.44
C LYS A 29 4.63 3.64 -16.36
N PRO A 30 5.00 3.06 -15.21
CA PRO A 30 6.34 2.51 -15.01
C PRO A 30 6.65 1.32 -15.94
N ALA A 31 5.62 0.61 -16.40
CA ALA A 31 5.77 -0.49 -17.34
C ALA A 31 6.16 -0.03 -18.77
N GLU A 32 5.69 1.15 -19.18
CA GLU A 32 6.02 1.73 -20.49
C GLU A 32 7.45 2.26 -20.49
N GLU A 33 7.86 2.97 -19.43
CA GLU A 33 9.25 3.42 -19.28
C GLU A 33 10.26 2.26 -19.34
N LEU A 34 9.92 1.16 -18.66
CA LEU A 34 10.75 -0.03 -18.66
C LEU A 34 10.84 -0.67 -20.05
N ARG A 35 9.72 -0.70 -20.80
CA ARG A 35 9.66 -1.28 -22.16
C ARG A 35 10.44 -0.44 -23.17
N GLU A 36 10.52 0.87 -22.97
CA GLU A 36 11.38 1.76 -23.77
C GLU A 36 12.88 1.60 -23.47
N GLY A 37 13.28 0.70 -22.57
CA GLY A 37 14.68 0.46 -22.23
C GLY A 37 15.30 1.56 -21.36
N LYS A 38 14.50 2.52 -20.90
CA LYS A 38 14.91 3.50 -19.89
C LYS A 38 14.81 2.83 -18.52
N MET A 39 15.83 2.06 -18.14
CA MET A 39 16.08 1.75 -16.74
C MET A 39 16.44 3.07 -16.02
N SER A 40 15.41 3.85 -15.69
CA SER A 40 15.55 5.13 -15.02
C SER A 40 15.55 4.93 -13.51
N VAL A 41 16.14 5.88 -12.78
CA VAL A 41 16.02 5.98 -11.31
C VAL A 41 14.53 5.99 -10.86
N SER A 42 13.61 6.37 -11.77
CA SER A 42 12.15 6.37 -11.57
C SER A 42 11.54 4.97 -11.37
N SER A 43 12.12 3.92 -11.96
CA SER A 43 11.60 2.55 -11.79
C SER A 43 11.79 2.02 -10.37
N LEU A 44 12.95 2.29 -9.76
CA LEU A 44 13.25 1.88 -8.38
C LEU A 44 12.44 2.69 -7.36
N SER A 45 12.24 4.00 -7.60
CA SER A 45 11.38 4.83 -6.76
C SER A 45 9.92 4.36 -6.84
N SER A 46 9.43 4.01 -8.04
CA SER A 46 8.11 3.43 -8.26
C SER A 46 7.90 2.13 -7.47
N ILE A 47 8.83 1.18 -7.56
CA ILE A 47 8.78 -0.06 -6.78
C ILE A 47 8.76 0.22 -5.28
N THR A 48 9.58 1.19 -4.83
CA THR A 48 9.67 1.55 -3.41
C THR A 48 8.35 2.16 -2.91
N SER A 49 7.72 3.04 -3.69
CA SER A 49 6.42 3.64 -3.38
C SER A 49 5.33 2.57 -3.30
N LEU A 50 5.28 1.64 -4.25
CA LEU A 50 4.31 0.53 -4.25
C LEU A 50 4.51 -0.40 -3.05
N LYS A 51 5.76 -0.71 -2.68
CA LYS A 51 6.05 -1.48 -1.45
C LYS A 51 5.54 -0.77 -0.19
N LYS A 52 5.75 0.55 -0.09
CA LYS A 52 5.24 1.35 1.02
C LYS A 52 3.72 1.33 1.09
N LEU A 53 3.05 1.47 -0.06
CA LEU A 53 1.58 1.41 -0.17
C LEU A 53 1.02 0.07 0.34
N CYS A 54 1.60 -1.05 -0.11
CA CYS A 54 1.17 -2.39 0.33
C CYS A 54 1.38 -2.62 1.83
N ASN A 55 2.40 -1.98 2.43
CA ASN A 55 2.61 -2.01 3.87
C ASN A 55 1.58 -1.16 4.62
N HIS A 56 1.35 0.10 4.24
CA HIS A 56 0.28 0.94 4.79
C HIS A 56 0.10 2.21 3.94
N PRO A 57 -1.14 2.67 3.66
CA PRO A 57 -1.37 3.88 2.86
C PRO A 57 -0.80 5.16 3.51
N ALA A 58 -0.68 5.22 4.84
CA ALA A 58 0.02 6.33 5.53
C ALA A 58 1.47 6.53 5.09
N LEU A 59 2.17 5.47 4.66
CA LEU A 59 3.58 5.56 4.24
C LEU A 59 3.78 6.24 2.88
N ILE A 60 2.70 6.43 2.13
CA ILE A 60 2.70 7.18 0.85
C ILE A 60 1.86 8.46 0.94
N HIS A 61 1.24 8.75 2.09
CA HIS A 61 0.36 9.91 2.23
C HIS A 61 1.10 11.22 1.96
N ASP A 62 2.33 11.38 2.46
CA ASP A 62 3.12 12.59 2.22
C ASP A 62 3.39 12.80 0.73
N LYS A 63 3.61 11.71 -0.03
CA LYS A 63 3.77 11.76 -1.50
C LYS A 63 2.47 12.16 -2.22
N CYS A 64 1.32 11.82 -1.65
CA CYS A 64 0.02 12.28 -2.14
C CYS A 64 -0.19 13.76 -1.86
N VAL A 65 0.28 14.27 -0.71
CA VAL A 65 0.24 15.70 -0.36
C VAL A 65 1.15 16.52 -1.28
N GLU A 66 2.33 16.00 -1.58
CA GLU A 66 3.29 16.64 -2.49
C GLU A 66 2.92 16.49 -3.98
N GLU A 67 1.84 15.75 -4.28
CA GLU A 67 1.43 15.41 -5.65
C GLU A 67 2.59 14.89 -6.51
N GLU A 68 3.43 14.03 -5.91
CA GLU A 68 4.56 13.41 -6.61
C GLU A 68 4.04 12.60 -7.82
N ASP A 69 4.91 12.42 -8.83
CA ASP A 69 4.54 11.69 -10.04
C ASP A 69 3.93 10.31 -9.73
N GLY A 70 2.73 10.05 -10.25
CA GLY A 70 1.93 8.88 -9.91
C GLY A 70 0.91 9.06 -8.77
N PHE A 71 0.94 10.16 -8.01
CA PHE A 71 0.04 10.42 -6.87
C PHE A 71 -0.77 11.71 -6.99
N VAL A 72 -0.79 12.34 -8.16
CA VAL A 72 -1.55 13.58 -8.40
C VAL A 72 -3.04 13.36 -8.14
N GLY A 73 -3.64 14.15 -7.26
CA GLY A 73 -5.02 14.03 -6.78
C GLY A 73 -5.34 12.70 -6.07
N ALA A 74 -4.33 11.98 -5.57
CA ALA A 74 -4.56 10.77 -4.78
C ALA A 74 -5.14 11.06 -3.39
N LEU A 75 -5.01 12.30 -2.90
CA LEU A 75 -5.60 12.74 -1.63
C LEU A 75 -7.12 12.60 -1.58
N ASP A 76 -7.81 12.78 -2.72
CA ASP A 76 -9.27 12.66 -2.80
C ASP A 76 -9.79 11.25 -2.47
N LEU A 77 -8.90 10.25 -2.54
CA LEU A 77 -9.24 8.86 -2.22
C LEU A 77 -9.20 8.60 -0.70
N PHE A 78 -8.52 9.45 0.07
CA PHE A 78 -8.44 9.30 1.52
C PHE A 78 -9.74 9.77 2.19
N PRO A 79 -10.12 9.13 3.32
CA PRO A 79 -11.30 9.56 4.06
C PRO A 79 -11.15 10.98 4.60
N PRO A 80 -12.25 11.74 4.76
CA PRO A 80 -12.20 13.09 5.31
C PRO A 80 -11.63 13.09 6.72
N GLY A 81 -10.65 13.96 6.99
CA GLY A 81 -9.97 14.05 8.29
C GLY A 81 -8.86 13.01 8.51
N TYR A 82 -8.44 12.30 7.45
CA TYR A 82 -7.31 11.37 7.51
C TYR A 82 -6.03 12.06 8.01
N SER A 83 -5.32 11.40 8.93
CA SER A 83 -4.04 11.86 9.46
C SER A 83 -3.01 10.75 9.39
N SER A 84 -1.86 11.01 8.76
CA SER A 84 -0.74 10.06 8.73
C SER A 84 -0.15 9.75 10.12
N LYS A 85 -0.45 10.58 11.14
CA LYS A 85 -0.04 10.38 12.54
C LYS A 85 -0.96 9.42 13.30
N ALA A 86 -2.21 9.27 12.86
CA ALA A 86 -3.15 8.30 13.41
C ALA A 86 -3.06 7.02 12.58
N LEU A 87 -2.26 6.06 13.04
CA LEU A 87 -2.13 4.76 12.37
C LEU A 87 -3.46 4.00 12.49
N GLU A 88 -4.16 3.88 11.37
CA GLU A 88 -5.42 3.14 11.24
C GLU A 88 -5.16 1.75 10.63
N PRO A 89 -4.90 0.72 11.44
CA PRO A 89 -4.50 -0.61 10.96
C PRO A 89 -5.52 -1.25 10.02
N GLN A 90 -6.79 -0.84 10.06
CA GLN A 90 -7.84 -1.27 9.14
C GLN A 90 -7.62 -0.88 7.68
N LEU A 91 -6.76 0.13 7.42
CA LEU A 91 -6.47 0.60 6.06
C LEU A 91 -5.35 -0.19 5.37
N SER A 92 -4.70 -1.12 6.07
CA SER A 92 -3.69 -2.01 5.50
C SER A 92 -4.03 -3.50 5.63
N GLY A 93 -4.00 -4.19 4.49
CA GLY A 93 -4.22 -5.64 4.42
C GLY A 93 -3.21 -6.47 5.21
N THR A 94 -1.98 -5.99 5.39
CA THR A 94 -0.93 -6.69 6.17
C THR A 94 -1.08 -6.45 7.66
N TYR A 95 -1.50 -5.25 8.08
CA TYR A 95 -1.75 -4.97 9.48
C TYR A 95 -3.03 -5.62 9.98
N THR A 96 -4.08 -5.73 9.15
CA THR A 96 -5.30 -6.46 9.49
C THR A 96 -5.05 -7.95 9.69
N SER A 97 -4.29 -8.60 8.81
CA SER A 97 -3.94 -10.02 8.96
C SER A 97 -2.97 -10.28 10.13
N ALA A 98 -1.98 -9.41 10.33
CA ALA A 98 -1.10 -9.48 11.50
C ALA A 98 -1.87 -9.23 12.81
N TRP A 99 -2.84 -8.31 12.82
CA TRP A 99 -3.74 -8.10 13.97
C TRP A 99 -4.62 -9.32 14.24
N MET A 100 -5.21 -9.92 13.20
CA MET A 100 -6.03 -11.14 13.35
C MET A 100 -5.19 -12.31 13.87
N ALA A 101 -3.96 -12.50 13.38
CA ALA A 101 -3.07 -13.55 13.86
C ALA A 101 -2.65 -13.35 15.33
N ARG A 102 -2.64 -12.10 15.82
CA ARG A 102 -2.21 -11.74 17.17
C ARG A 102 -3.38 -11.58 18.16
N CYS A 103 -4.61 -11.48 17.65
CA CYS A 103 -5.82 -11.25 18.45
C CYS A 103 -6.90 -12.30 18.04
N PRO A 104 -6.98 -13.46 18.71
CA PRO A 104 -7.87 -14.56 18.31
C PRO A 104 -9.38 -14.29 18.54
N LEU A 105 -9.77 -13.10 19.01
CA LEU A 105 -11.08 -12.82 19.60
C LEU A 105 -11.96 -11.85 18.80
N ARG A 106 -11.68 -11.61 17.51
CA ARG A 106 -12.61 -10.87 16.65
C ARG A 106 -13.03 -11.73 15.47
N SER A 107 -14.17 -12.38 15.64
CA SER A 107 -14.99 -12.96 14.57
C SER A 107 -15.16 -11.96 13.42
N GLU A 108 -14.99 -12.42 12.19
CA GLU A 108 -15.29 -11.69 10.96
C GLU A 108 -16.66 -10.98 11.03
N PRO A 109 -16.79 -9.71 10.59
CA PRO A 109 -18.03 -9.30 9.97
C PRO A 109 -18.06 -9.93 8.58
N ARG A 110 -18.96 -10.90 8.38
CA ARG A 110 -19.34 -11.34 7.04
C ARG A 110 -20.01 -10.17 6.30
N LEU A 111 -19.69 -10.09 5.00
CA LEU A 111 -20.21 -9.24 3.91
C LEU A 111 -19.44 -7.93 3.68
#